data_AF-A0A2D7B997-F1
#
_entry.id   AF-A0A2D7B997-F1
#
_cell.length_a   1.000
_cell.length_b   1.000
_cell.length_c   1.000
_cell.angle_alpha   90.00
_cell.angle_beta   90.00
_cell.angle_gamma   90.00
#
_symmetry.space_group_name_H-M   'P 1'
#
loop_
_entity.id
_entity.type
_entity.pdbx_description
1 polymer ?
#
loop_
_entity_poly.entity_id
_entity_poly.type
_entity_poly.pdbx_seq_one_letter_code
_entity_poly.pdbx_strand_id
1 'polypeptide(L)'
;MRRAQSEEESAQLWKCRKRAFGAIGRISPNYLTQDGVLPRSKLPEIMNFIQACSKRVNLRTSNVFHAGDGNMHPLILFDEREHGIGVEKSVSWSSSSLHQT
;
A
#
# COMPACT_ATOMS: atom_id res chain seq x y z
N MET A 1 -4.13 3.36 -17.79
CA MET A 1 -2.73 3.76 -17.54
C MET A 1 -2.43 5.02 -18.35
N ARG A 2 -1.98 6.11 -17.73
CA ARG A 2 -1.59 7.35 -18.43
C ARG A 2 -0.14 7.23 -18.92
N ARG A 3 0.11 7.52 -20.19
CA ARG A 3 1.47 7.58 -20.79
C ARG A 3 1.88 9.04 -20.93
N ALA A 4 3.15 9.35 -20.63
CA ALA A 4 3.71 10.67 -20.89
C ALA A 4 3.73 10.94 -22.41
N GLN A 5 3.41 12.18 -22.79
CA GLN A 5 3.44 12.69 -24.16
C GLN A 5 4.64 13.62 -24.39
N SER A 6 5.44 13.90 -23.37
CA SER A 6 6.65 14.71 -23.46
C SER A 6 7.69 14.28 -22.42
N GLU A 7 8.93 14.73 -22.60
CA GLU A 7 10.01 14.53 -21.62
C GLU A 7 9.66 15.17 -20.26
N GLU A 8 9.05 16.34 -20.27
CA GLU A 8 8.57 17.03 -19.06
C GLU A 8 7.53 16.16 -18.33
N GLU A 9 6.52 15.62 -19.03
CA GLU A 9 5.55 14.72 -18.42
C GLU A 9 6.20 13.45 -17.88
N SER A 10 7.19 12.88 -18.58
CA SER A 10 7.95 11.72 -18.14
C SER A 10 8.71 12.03 -16.84
N ALA A 11 9.36 13.19 -16.76
CA ALA A 11 10.06 13.66 -15.58
C ALA A 11 9.10 13.84 -14.39
N GLN A 12 7.90 14.40 -14.61
CA GLN A 12 6.88 14.53 -13.56
C GLN A 12 6.38 13.16 -13.08
N LEU A 13 6.10 12.20 -13.98
CA LEU A 13 5.71 10.85 -13.59
C LEU A 13 6.81 10.16 -12.77
N TRP A 14 8.08 10.34 -13.16
CA TRP A 14 9.23 9.80 -12.43
C TRP A 14 9.40 10.43 -11.05
N LYS A 15 9.22 11.76 -10.96
CA LYS A 15 9.19 12.49 -9.69
C LYS A 15 8.09 11.98 -8.78
N CYS A 16 6.89 11.71 -9.30
CA CYS A 16 5.80 11.08 -8.55
C CYS A 16 6.20 9.69 -8.04
N ARG A 17 6.75 8.82 -8.90
CA ARG A 17 7.18 7.47 -8.53
C ARG A 17 8.21 7.46 -7.40
N LYS A 18 9.17 8.39 -7.40
CA LYS A 18 10.18 8.51 -6.34
C LYS A 18 9.60 9.05 -5.01
N ARG A 19 8.51 9.82 -5.07
CA ARG A 19 7.92 10.52 -3.92
C ARG A 19 6.73 9.78 -3.30
N ALA A 20 6.41 8.56 -3.74
CA ALA A 20 5.22 7.83 -3.33
C ALA A 20 5.07 7.74 -1.79
N PHE A 21 6.09 7.28 -1.06
CA PHE A 21 6.06 7.19 0.40
C PHE A 21 5.93 8.58 1.07
N GLY A 22 6.65 9.59 0.56
CA GLY A 22 6.54 10.96 1.06
C GLY A 22 5.18 11.63 0.79
N ALA A 23 4.45 11.18 -0.24
CA ALA A 23 3.07 11.58 -0.46
C ALA A 23 2.13 10.89 0.53
N ILE A 24 2.34 9.59 0.81
CA ILE A 24 1.54 8.84 1.79
C ILE A 24 1.69 9.40 3.20
N GLY A 25 2.90 9.81 3.61
CA GLY A 25 3.12 10.49 4.88
C GLY A 25 2.40 11.85 5.03
N ARG A 26 1.88 12.43 3.94
CA ARG A 26 0.98 13.59 4.00
C ARG A 26 -0.50 13.21 4.11
N ILE A 27 -0.85 11.98 3.73
CA ILE A 27 -2.23 11.46 3.74
C ILE A 27 -2.60 10.88 5.11
N SER A 28 -1.62 10.26 5.79
CA SER A 28 -1.81 9.62 7.09
C SER A 28 -0.68 10.00 8.04
N PRO A 29 -0.99 10.34 9.31
CA PRO A 29 0.04 10.63 10.32
C PRO A 29 0.92 9.41 10.60
N ASN A 30 0.33 8.21 10.59
CA ASN A 30 1.03 6.96 10.77
C ASN A 30 0.67 5.97 9.65
N TYR A 31 1.61 5.12 9.29
CA TYR A 31 1.35 3.96 8.44
C TYR A 31 2.32 2.82 8.75
N LEU A 32 1.87 1.60 8.50
CA LEU A 32 2.68 0.39 8.61
C LEU A 32 2.90 -0.19 7.22
N THR A 33 4.16 -0.29 6.81
CA THR A 33 4.56 -0.84 5.51
C THR A 33 4.73 -2.34 5.63
N GLN A 34 4.01 -3.08 4.81
CA GLN A 34 4.26 -4.51 4.57
C GLN A 34 5.25 -4.67 3.42
N ASP A 35 5.97 -5.78 3.39
CA ASP A 35 6.86 -6.14 2.28
C ASP A 35 6.67 -7.63 2.00
N GLY A 36 6.34 -7.94 0.75
CA GLY A 36 6.09 -9.31 0.32
C GLY A 36 6.28 -9.44 -1.18
N VAL A 37 6.87 -10.57 -1.59
CA VAL A 37 7.00 -10.94 -3.00
C VAL A 37 5.90 -11.94 -3.33
N LEU A 38 5.11 -11.62 -4.35
CA LEU A 38 3.92 -12.38 -4.70
C LEU A 38 3.95 -12.81 -6.17
N PRO A 39 3.31 -13.93 -6.54
CA PRO A 39 3.20 -14.33 -7.93
C PRO A 39 2.53 -13.23 -8.76
N ARG A 40 3.22 -12.74 -9.80
CA ARG A 40 2.73 -11.64 -10.67
C ARG A 40 1.35 -11.92 -11.27
N SER A 41 1.06 -13.19 -11.58
CA SER A 41 -0.23 -13.63 -12.11
C SER A 41 -1.39 -13.47 -11.13
N LYS A 42 -1.11 -13.41 -9.83
CA LYS A 42 -2.12 -13.27 -8.76
C LYS A 42 -2.28 -11.84 -8.25
N LEU A 43 -1.50 -10.86 -8.75
CA LEU A 43 -1.58 -9.46 -8.27
C LEU A 43 -3.01 -8.88 -8.27
N PRO A 44 -3.87 -9.12 -9.28
CA PRO A 44 -5.26 -8.65 -9.23
C PRO A 44 -6.08 -9.25 -8.08
N GLU A 45 -5.91 -10.55 -7.82
CA GLU A 45 -6.59 -11.26 -6.72
C GLU A 45 -6.15 -10.73 -5.36
N ILE A 46 -4.84 -10.55 -5.19
CA ILE A 46 -4.23 -10.01 -3.97
C ILE A 46 -4.71 -8.58 -3.71
N MET A 47 -4.78 -7.73 -4.73
CA MET A 47 -5.30 -6.36 -4.59
C MET A 47 -6.76 -6.35 -4.10
N ASN A 48 -7.59 -7.25 -4.62
CA ASN A 48 -8.98 -7.40 -4.17
C ASN A 48 -9.05 -7.92 -2.73
N PHE A 49 -8.20 -8.88 -2.36
CA PHE A 49 -8.10 -9.39 -1.01
C PHE A 49 -7.70 -8.29 -0.01
N ILE A 50 -6.67 -7.50 -0.32
CA ILE A 50 -6.23 -6.36 0.51
C ILE A 50 -7.38 -5.38 0.71
N GLN A 51 -8.12 -5.06 -0.37
CA GLN A 51 -9.27 -4.14 -0.28
C GLN A 51 -10.41 -4.72 0.57
N ALA A 52 -10.72 -6.02 0.44
CA ALA A 52 -11.74 -6.67 1.26
C ALA A 52 -11.34 -6.69 2.74
N CYS A 53 -10.09 -7.01 3.04
CA CYS A 53 -9.57 -7.00 4.40
C CYS A 53 -9.56 -5.59 5.00
N SER A 54 -9.16 -4.58 4.24
CA SER A 54 -9.23 -3.15 4.62
C SER A 54 -10.65 -2.74 5.04
N LYS A 55 -11.67 -3.11 4.25
CA LYS A 55 -13.08 -2.82 4.56
C LYS A 55 -13.54 -3.52 5.84
N ARG A 56 -13.16 -4.78 6.04
CA ARG A 56 -13.56 -5.57 7.23
C ARG A 56 -13.09 -4.97 8.55
N VAL A 57 -11.89 -4.40 8.58
CA VAL A 57 -11.31 -3.81 9.81
C VAL A 57 -11.46 -2.29 9.88
N ASN A 58 -12.09 -1.67 8.88
CA ASN A 58 -12.25 -0.23 8.72
C ASN A 58 -10.92 0.55 8.81
N LEU A 59 -9.89 0.04 8.12
CA LEU A 59 -8.60 0.72 7.99
C LEU A 59 -8.34 1.09 6.54
N ARG A 60 -7.82 2.29 6.28
CA ARG A 60 -7.43 2.69 4.93
C ARG A 60 -6.13 2.00 4.54
N THR A 61 -6.00 1.62 3.28
CA THR A 61 -4.75 1.04 2.74
C THR A 61 -4.29 1.77 1.48
N SER A 62 -2.99 1.94 1.33
CA SER A 62 -2.33 2.36 0.09
C SER A 62 -1.42 1.23 -0.42
N ASN A 63 -0.99 1.29 -1.67
CA ASN A 63 -0.09 0.29 -2.24
C ASN A 63 1.02 0.94 -3.07
N VAL A 64 2.26 0.52 -2.84
CA VAL A 64 3.41 0.79 -3.70
C VAL A 64 3.97 -0.55 -4.14
N PHE A 65 4.32 -0.70 -5.42
CA PHE A 65 4.71 -2.00 -5.95
C PHE A 65 5.79 -1.90 -7.02
N HIS A 66 6.59 -2.96 -7.07
CA HIS A 66 7.43 -3.33 -8.19
C HIS A 66 6.71 -4.44 -8.98
N ALA A 67 5.70 -4.06 -9.76
CA ALA A 67 4.83 -5.04 -10.45
C ALA A 67 5.61 -5.95 -11.44
N GLY A 68 6.81 -5.54 -11.85
CA GLY A 68 7.68 -6.31 -12.75
C GLY A 68 8.32 -7.54 -12.09
N ASP A 69 8.54 -7.52 -10.78
CA ASP A 69 9.15 -8.63 -10.03
C ASP A 69 8.19 -9.22 -8.98
N GLY A 70 7.03 -8.59 -8.76
CA GLY A 70 6.02 -9.08 -7.83
C GLY A 70 6.23 -8.60 -6.39
N ASN A 71 7.24 -7.77 -6.12
CA ASN A 71 7.39 -7.15 -4.82
C ASN A 71 6.31 -6.08 -4.61
N MET A 72 5.59 -6.21 -3.50
CA MET A 72 4.46 -5.39 -3.14
C MET A 72 4.61 -4.86 -1.72
N HIS A 73 4.31 -3.58 -1.57
CA HIS A 73 4.25 -2.89 -0.29
C HIS A 73 2.84 -2.37 -0.02
N PRO A 74 1.94 -3.18 0.56
CA PRO A 74 0.71 -2.68 1.17
C PRO A 74 1.04 -1.78 2.37
N LEU A 75 0.45 -0.59 2.42
CA LEU A 75 0.62 0.35 3.51
C LEU A 75 -0.71 0.47 4.26
N ILE A 76 -0.73 0.08 5.52
CA ILE A 76 -1.88 0.22 6.41
C ILE A 76 -1.82 1.61 7.03
N LEU A 77 -2.84 2.43 6.80
CA LEU A 77 -2.88 3.81 7.26
C LEU A 77 -3.70 3.89 8.55
N PHE A 78 -3.16 4.52 9.58
CA PHE A 78 -3.84 4.69 10.86
C PHE A 78 -3.42 6.01 11.54
N ASP A 79 -4.13 6.35 12.61
CA ASP A 79 -3.78 7.44 13.52
C ASP A 79 -3.58 6.85 14.91
N GLU A 80 -2.36 6.91 15.44
CA GLU A 80 -2.05 6.34 16.76
C GLU A 80 -2.77 7.07 17.91
N ARG A 81 -3.26 8.29 17.66
CA ARG A 81 -4.02 9.10 18.63
C ARG A 81 -5.45 8.61 18.78
N GLU A 82 -5.97 7.83 17.82
CA GLU A 82 -7.27 7.19 17.92
C GLU A 82 -7.19 5.95 18.83
N HIS A 83 -7.20 6.21 20.15
CA HIS A 83 -7.40 5.26 21.26
C HIS A 83 -6.71 3.87 21.12
N GLY A 84 -5.49 3.77 20.58
CA GLY A 84 -4.73 2.52 20.47
C GLY A 84 -5.32 1.45 19.52
N ILE A 85 -6.58 1.59 19.13
CA ILE A 85 -7.33 0.69 18.24
C ILE A 85 -6.69 0.66 16.86
N GLY A 86 -6.16 1.79 16.36
CA GLY A 86 -5.47 1.84 15.07
C GLY A 86 -4.18 1.00 15.04
N VAL A 87 -3.44 0.98 16.14
CA VAL A 87 -2.19 0.20 16.26
C VAL A 87 -2.50 -1.28 16.41
N GLU A 88 -3.41 -1.65 17.32
CA GLU A 88 -3.76 -3.05 17.55
C GLU A 88 -4.38 -3.70 16.30
N LYS A 89 -5.30 -3.01 15.62
CA LYS A 89 -5.90 -3.51 14.38
C LYS A 89 -4.89 -3.61 13.25
N SER A 90 -3.94 -2.68 13.12
CA SER A 90 -2.92 -2.72 12.06
C SER A 90 -1.92 -3.85 12.28
N VAL A 91 -1.49 -4.08 13.52
CA VAL A 91 -0.63 -5.21 13.89
C VAL A 91 -1.35 -6.55 13.71
N SER A 92 -2.60 -6.66 14.17
CA SER A 92 -3.41 -7.87 13.98
C SER A 92 -3.62 -8.19 12.50
N TRP A 93 -3.89 -7.16 11.69
CA TRP A 93 -4.02 -7.30 10.24
C TRP A 93 -2.72 -7.76 9.59
N SER A 94 -1.60 -7.12 9.92
CA SER A 94 -0.26 -7.49 9.44
C SER A 94 0.04 -8.97 9.70
N SER A 95 -0.20 -9.46 10.92
CA SER A 95 0.06 -10.85 11.29
C SER A 95 -0.87 -11.83 10.56
N SER A 96 -2.12 -11.42 10.30
CA SER A 96 -3.14 -12.27 9.64
C SER A 96 -2.99 -12.33 8.12
N SER A 97 -2.44 -11.28 7.49
CA SER A 97 -2.25 -11.20 6.05
C SER A 97 -1.02 -11.96 5.55
N LEU A 98 0.04 -12.06 6.35
CA LEU A 98 1.30 -12.72 5.97
C LEU A 98 1.22 -14.25 5.90
N HIS A 99 0.23 -14.86 6.54
CA HIS A 99 0.08 -16.34 6.60
C HIS A 99 -0.87 -16.90 5.53
N GLN A 100 -1.44 -16.07 4.65
CA GLN A 100 -2.45 -16.47 3.66
C GLN A 100 -1.98 -16.37 2.19
N THR A 101 -0.70 -16.03 1.97
CA THR A 101 -0.06 -15.92 0.64
C THR A 101 0.92 -17.05 0.41
#